data_AF-A0A023D813-F1
#
_entry.id   AF-A0A023D813-F1
#
_cell.length_a   1.000
_cell.length_b   1.000
_cell.length_c   1.000
_cell.angle_alpha   90.00
_cell.angle_beta   90.00
_cell.angle_gamma   90.00
#
_symmetry.space_group_name_H-M   'P 1'
#
loop_
_entity.id
_entity.type
_entity.pdbx_description
1 polymer ?
#
loop_
_entity_poly.entity_id
_entity_poly.type
_entity_poly.pdbx_seq_one_letter_code
_entity_poly.pdbx_strand_id
1 'polypeptide(L)'
;MAKGPRLDNALLLEAGIRLMEKNGKNLRKLPSRGRSMLFEMSDGQSVRARTCNDHILIAVADSPEEGAKLNIEGTDWLLIVMPVEERTPGDVIAYLVPTEEAVATARKTHADWIAGGANTKGANTTWNLWFTPYGPEKASGFAEKWAKYRLEGTVRIDGVSGTVVDEEADDAPMTESQVSDGKVTPMNMPDAKRALAAFYGVEPGAIEIVIRG
;
A
#
# COMPACT_ATOMS: atom_id res chain seq x y z
N MET A 1 -1.80 15.15 -19.14
CA MET A 1 -2.37 16.02 -18.10
C MET A 1 -1.63 15.74 -16.80
N ALA A 2 -1.33 16.75 -15.99
CA ALA A 2 -0.73 16.53 -14.68
C ALA A 2 -1.72 15.74 -13.81
N LYS A 3 -1.25 14.68 -13.13
CA LYS A 3 -2.09 13.90 -12.22
C LYS A 3 -2.53 14.78 -11.06
N GLY A 4 -3.81 14.70 -10.68
CA GLY A 4 -4.33 15.38 -9.48
C GLY A 4 -3.64 14.89 -8.19
N PRO A 5 -3.89 15.57 -7.05
CA PRO A 5 -3.43 15.09 -5.75
C PRO A 5 -4.05 13.71 -5.48
N ARG A 6 -3.33 12.86 -4.72
CA ARG A 6 -3.89 11.57 -4.28
C ARG A 6 -5.10 11.79 -3.38
N LEU A 7 -6.07 10.90 -3.51
CA LEU A 7 -7.20 10.79 -2.59
C LEU A 7 -6.74 10.15 -1.30
N ASP A 8 -7.37 10.55 -0.19
CA ASP A 8 -7.13 9.94 1.11
C ASP A 8 -7.44 8.42 1.06
N ASN A 9 -6.43 7.62 1.43
CA ASN A 9 -6.54 6.17 1.48
C ASN A 9 -7.61 5.72 2.50
N ALA A 10 -7.85 6.47 3.56
CA ALA A 10 -8.92 6.15 4.51
C ALA A 10 -10.31 6.27 3.87
N LEU A 11 -10.54 7.30 3.06
CA LEU A 11 -11.80 7.47 2.32
C LEU A 11 -12.00 6.37 1.27
N LEU A 12 -10.94 6.00 0.54
CA LEU A 12 -10.99 4.89 -0.40
C LEU A 12 -11.29 3.58 0.33
N LEU A 13 -10.61 3.31 1.45
CA LEU A 13 -10.83 2.11 2.25
C LEU A 13 -12.28 2.03 2.75
N GLU A 14 -12.81 3.12 3.30
CA GLU A 14 -14.20 3.17 3.77
C GLU A 14 -15.19 2.88 2.63
N ALA A 15 -14.97 3.45 1.45
CA ALA A 15 -15.78 3.16 0.27
C ALA A 15 -15.70 1.67 -0.12
N GLY A 16 -14.53 1.06 -0.03
CA GLY A 16 -14.34 -0.38 -0.25
C GLY A 16 -15.09 -1.25 0.76
N ILE A 17 -15.06 -0.87 2.04
CA ILE A 17 -15.82 -1.57 3.11
C ILE A 17 -17.33 -1.47 2.84
N ARG A 18 -17.83 -0.28 2.48
CA ARG A 18 -19.24 -0.08 2.11
C ARG A 18 -19.64 -0.90 0.89
N LEU A 19 -18.76 -1.05 -0.11
CA LEU A 19 -19.01 -1.94 -1.27
C LEU A 19 -19.10 -3.40 -0.84
N MET A 20 -18.22 -3.84 0.05
CA MET A 20 -18.25 -5.20 0.60
C MET A 20 -19.57 -5.47 1.34
N GLU A 21 -20.03 -4.54 2.19
CA GLU A 21 -21.33 -4.61 2.87
C GLU A 21 -22.50 -4.71 1.88
N LYS A 22 -22.54 -3.85 0.85
CA LYS A 22 -23.58 -3.90 -0.21
C LYS A 22 -23.62 -5.24 -0.95
N ASN A 23 -22.49 -5.94 -1.03
CA ASN A 23 -22.35 -7.24 -1.67
C ASN A 23 -22.53 -8.41 -0.66
N GLY A 24 -23.03 -8.15 0.55
CA GLY A 24 -23.28 -9.16 1.58
C GLY A 24 -22.01 -9.73 2.22
N LYS A 25 -20.87 -9.07 2.07
CA LYS A 25 -19.55 -9.51 2.55
C LYS A 25 -19.05 -8.62 3.68
N ASN A 26 -19.74 -8.65 4.81
CA ASN A 26 -19.40 -7.79 5.95
C ASN A 26 -17.97 -8.03 6.44
N LEU A 27 -17.24 -6.94 6.70
CA LEU A 27 -15.86 -6.98 7.16
C LEU A 27 -15.74 -6.55 8.61
N ARG A 28 -15.03 -7.35 9.41
CA ARG A 28 -14.59 -7.02 10.76
C ARG A 28 -13.11 -6.72 10.75
N LYS A 29 -12.70 -5.55 11.24
CA LYS A 29 -11.28 -5.19 11.31
C LYS A 29 -10.53 -6.11 12.27
N LEU A 30 -9.41 -6.67 11.81
CA LEU A 30 -8.51 -7.47 12.64
C LEU A 30 -7.45 -6.59 13.29
N PRO A 31 -6.96 -6.96 14.49
CA PRO A 31 -5.77 -6.33 15.05
C PRO A 31 -4.58 -6.53 14.10
N SER A 32 -3.88 -5.46 13.77
CA SER A 32 -2.67 -5.52 12.96
C SER A 32 -1.59 -4.62 13.56
N ARG A 33 -0.32 -4.99 13.36
CA ARG A 33 0.82 -4.12 13.64
C ARG A 33 1.08 -3.25 12.40
N GLY A 34 1.29 -1.95 12.61
CA GLY A 34 1.58 -0.99 11.53
C GLY A 34 0.36 -0.61 10.68
N ARG A 35 0.60 -0.21 9.43
CA ARG A 35 -0.43 0.29 8.48
C ARG A 35 -1.18 -0.83 7.73
N SER A 36 -1.05 -2.09 8.16
CA SER A 36 -1.68 -3.22 7.48
C SER A 36 -3.20 -3.19 7.66
N MET A 37 -3.93 -3.06 6.56
CA MET A 37 -5.40 -3.03 6.54
C MET A 37 -5.95 -4.46 6.46
N LEU A 38 -6.03 -5.14 7.61
CA LEU A 38 -6.48 -6.53 7.73
C LEU A 38 -7.90 -6.63 8.28
N PHE A 39 -8.68 -7.53 7.70
CA PHE A 39 -10.08 -7.77 8.03
C PHE A 39 -10.39 -9.26 7.99
N GLU A 40 -11.55 -9.61 8.53
CA GLU A 40 -12.16 -10.93 8.50
C GLU A 40 -13.59 -10.80 7.97
N MET A 41 -13.98 -11.67 7.05
CA MET A 41 -15.35 -11.80 6.57
C MET A 41 -16.20 -12.63 7.54
N SER A 42 -17.52 -12.56 7.39
CA SER A 42 -18.48 -13.31 8.22
C SER A 42 -18.31 -14.84 8.20
N ASP A 43 -17.67 -15.37 7.18
CA ASP A 43 -17.36 -16.80 7.04
C ASP A 43 -16.00 -17.20 7.64
N GLY A 44 -15.30 -16.26 8.29
CA GLY A 44 -13.99 -16.47 8.93
C GLY A 44 -12.80 -16.31 7.97
N GLN A 45 -13.03 -16.05 6.68
CA GLN A 45 -11.93 -15.82 5.73
C GLN A 45 -11.30 -14.45 5.95
N SER A 46 -9.98 -14.40 5.87
CA SER A 46 -9.18 -13.19 6.06
C SER A 46 -9.07 -12.37 4.77
N VAL A 47 -9.06 -11.04 4.91
CA VAL A 47 -9.01 -10.10 3.79
C VAL A 47 -7.97 -9.02 4.07
N ARG A 48 -7.07 -8.78 3.13
CA ARG A 48 -6.18 -7.62 3.13
C ARG A 48 -6.72 -6.57 2.18
N ALA A 49 -6.89 -5.33 2.62
CA ALA A 49 -7.27 -4.23 1.73
C ALA A 49 -6.03 -3.51 1.18
N ARG A 50 -6.11 -3.05 -0.07
CA ARG A 50 -5.14 -2.19 -0.76
C ARG A 50 -5.88 -1.09 -1.52
N THR A 51 -5.44 0.15 -1.34
CA THR A 51 -5.99 1.31 -2.06
C THR A 51 -5.06 1.68 -3.21
N CYS A 52 -5.64 1.87 -4.40
CA CYS A 52 -4.90 2.06 -5.65
C CYS A 52 -5.34 3.36 -6.33
N ASN A 53 -4.81 4.49 -5.86
CA ASN A 53 -5.06 5.82 -6.41
C ASN A 53 -4.70 5.93 -7.92
N ASP A 54 -3.61 5.28 -8.31
CA ASP A 54 -3.02 5.31 -9.65
C ASP A 54 -3.44 4.12 -10.52
N HIS A 55 -4.47 3.36 -10.13
CA HIS A 55 -4.91 2.14 -10.84
C HIS A 55 -3.80 1.09 -11.01
N ILE A 56 -2.84 1.08 -10.08
CA ILE A 56 -1.75 0.11 -10.03
C ILE A 56 -1.80 -0.57 -8.66
N LEU A 57 -1.88 -1.89 -8.66
CA LEU A 57 -1.57 -2.69 -7.49
C LEU A 57 -0.07 -2.93 -7.45
N ILE A 58 0.58 -2.43 -6.40
CA ILE A 58 2.01 -2.60 -6.15
C ILE A 58 2.17 -3.70 -5.10
N ALA A 59 2.73 -4.84 -5.52
CA ALA A 59 3.18 -5.89 -4.62
C ALA A 59 4.67 -5.69 -4.36
N VAL A 60 5.07 -5.71 -3.09
CA VAL A 60 6.48 -5.55 -2.68
C VAL A 60 6.98 -6.88 -2.15
N ALA A 61 8.10 -7.35 -2.70
CA ALA A 61 8.82 -8.54 -2.30
C ALA A 61 9.85 -8.20 -1.20
N ASP A 62 10.08 -9.14 -0.28
CA ASP A 62 11.11 -9.00 0.76
C ASP A 62 12.55 -9.14 0.23
N SER A 63 12.70 -9.67 -0.97
CA SER A 63 13.97 -9.90 -1.68
C SER A 63 13.73 -9.89 -3.20
N PRO A 64 14.78 -9.73 -4.04
CA PRO A 64 14.62 -9.74 -5.50
C PRO A 64 14.46 -11.16 -6.09
N GLU A 65 14.43 -12.20 -5.26
CA GLU A 65 14.37 -13.59 -5.68
C GLU A 65 12.96 -13.97 -6.19
N GLU A 66 12.89 -14.93 -7.10
CA GLU A 66 11.61 -15.37 -7.70
C GLU A 66 10.62 -15.94 -6.66
N GLY A 67 11.15 -16.50 -5.57
CA GLY A 67 10.38 -17.06 -4.45
C GLY A 67 10.12 -16.09 -3.29
N ALA A 68 10.55 -14.83 -3.40
CA ALA A 68 10.45 -13.82 -2.36
C ALA A 68 9.01 -13.66 -1.84
N LYS A 69 8.84 -13.46 -0.54
CA LYS A 69 7.52 -13.29 0.06
C LYS A 69 6.94 -11.93 -0.34
N LEU A 70 5.71 -11.91 -0.83
CA LEU A 70 5.04 -10.65 -1.16
C LEU A 70 4.26 -10.08 0.01
N ASN A 71 4.24 -8.76 0.12
CA ASN A 71 3.46 -8.02 1.12
C ASN A 71 1.93 -8.14 0.95
N ILE A 72 1.47 -8.76 -0.14
CA ILE A 72 0.06 -9.10 -0.37
C ILE A 72 -0.30 -10.50 0.11
N GLU A 73 0.67 -11.34 0.49
CA GLU A 73 0.44 -12.68 1.01
C GLU A 73 -0.08 -12.68 2.46
N GLY A 74 -0.55 -13.84 2.90
CA GLY A 74 -0.95 -14.11 4.28
C GLY A 74 -2.41 -13.81 4.61
N THR A 75 -3.25 -13.63 3.59
CA THR A 75 -4.72 -13.59 3.72
C THR A 75 -5.38 -14.45 2.64
N ASP A 76 -6.64 -14.83 2.82
CA ASP A 76 -7.40 -15.61 1.83
C ASP A 76 -7.78 -14.74 0.61
N TRP A 77 -8.12 -13.47 0.88
CA TRP A 77 -8.54 -12.51 -0.14
C TRP A 77 -7.75 -11.20 -0.09
N LEU A 78 -7.68 -10.56 -1.26
CA LEU A 78 -7.18 -9.21 -1.46
C LEU A 78 -8.34 -8.32 -1.94
N LEU A 79 -8.71 -7.34 -1.12
CA LEU A 79 -9.65 -6.29 -1.49
C LEU A 79 -8.89 -5.11 -2.10
N ILE A 80 -9.03 -4.90 -3.40
CA ILE A 80 -8.36 -3.83 -4.13
C ILE A 80 -9.39 -2.73 -4.38
N VAL A 81 -9.14 -1.52 -3.90
CA VAL A 81 -10.08 -0.41 -3.94
C VAL A 81 -9.48 0.77 -4.70
N MET A 82 -10.21 1.33 -5.65
CA MET A 82 -9.73 2.43 -6.47
C MET A 82 -10.87 3.34 -6.94
N PRO A 83 -10.61 4.64 -7.15
CA PRO A 83 -11.58 5.49 -7.84
C PRO A 83 -11.79 4.98 -9.28
N VAL A 84 -12.93 5.26 -9.90
CA VAL A 84 -13.19 4.93 -11.31
C VAL A 84 -12.24 5.71 -12.23
N GLU A 85 -11.87 6.93 -11.85
CA GLU A 85 -10.90 7.76 -12.53
C GLU A 85 -9.70 8.03 -11.60
N GLU A 86 -8.48 7.83 -12.10
CA GLU A 86 -7.25 7.95 -11.29
C GLU A 86 -7.20 9.27 -10.53
N ARG A 87 -7.02 9.18 -9.19
CA ARG A 87 -6.87 10.34 -8.29
C ARG A 87 -8.01 11.36 -8.34
N THR A 88 -9.18 10.97 -8.81
CA THR A 88 -10.34 11.87 -8.95
C THR A 88 -11.45 11.50 -7.96
N PRO A 89 -11.97 12.43 -7.15
CA PRO A 89 -13.14 12.18 -6.33
C PRO A 89 -14.35 11.81 -7.18
N GLY A 90 -15.21 10.94 -6.68
CA GLY A 90 -16.35 10.44 -7.42
C GLY A 90 -16.60 8.98 -7.10
N ASP A 91 -16.94 8.21 -8.12
CA ASP A 91 -17.29 6.81 -7.93
C ASP A 91 -16.04 5.97 -7.64
N VAL A 92 -16.15 5.09 -6.65
CA VAL A 92 -15.15 4.11 -6.25
C VAL A 92 -15.65 2.71 -6.61
N ILE A 93 -14.72 1.89 -7.10
CA ILE A 93 -14.92 0.47 -7.39
C ILE A 93 -13.95 -0.37 -6.55
N ALA A 94 -14.29 -1.64 -6.39
CA ALA A 94 -13.41 -2.59 -5.72
C ALA A 94 -13.46 -3.98 -6.36
N TYR A 95 -12.36 -4.70 -6.22
CA TYR A 95 -12.20 -6.09 -6.64
C TYR A 95 -11.87 -6.93 -5.41
N LEU A 96 -12.54 -8.06 -5.25
CA LEU A 96 -12.23 -9.05 -4.21
C LEU A 96 -11.60 -10.28 -4.88
N VAL A 97 -10.27 -10.27 -4.94
CA VAL A 97 -9.47 -11.27 -5.67
C VAL A 97 -8.92 -12.30 -4.69
N PRO A 98 -8.95 -13.61 -4.98
CA PRO A 98 -8.24 -14.59 -4.17
C PRO A 98 -6.76 -14.22 -4.08
N THR A 99 -6.19 -14.19 -2.87
CA THR A 99 -4.79 -13.76 -2.68
C THR A 99 -3.83 -14.63 -3.47
N GLU A 100 -4.08 -15.94 -3.52
CA GLU A 100 -3.28 -16.89 -4.29
C GLU A 100 -3.22 -16.51 -5.78
N GLU A 101 -4.36 -16.13 -6.38
CA GLU A 101 -4.41 -15.70 -7.77
C GLU A 101 -3.65 -14.39 -7.98
N ALA A 102 -3.80 -13.42 -7.07
CA ALA A 102 -3.08 -12.16 -7.15
C ALA A 102 -1.55 -12.36 -7.05
N VAL A 103 -1.09 -13.24 -6.15
CA VAL A 103 0.32 -13.59 -5.95
C VAL A 103 0.89 -14.32 -7.16
N ALA A 104 0.20 -15.35 -7.66
CA ALA A 104 0.62 -16.09 -8.84
C ALA A 104 0.72 -15.18 -10.07
N THR A 105 -0.24 -14.26 -10.22
CA THR A 105 -0.25 -13.25 -11.27
C THR A 105 0.93 -12.28 -11.14
N ALA A 106 1.19 -11.74 -9.94
CA ALA A 106 2.32 -10.84 -9.69
C ALA A 106 3.66 -11.51 -10.03
N ARG A 107 3.86 -12.75 -9.58
CA ARG A 107 5.05 -13.56 -9.89
C ARG A 107 5.21 -13.76 -11.39
N LYS A 108 4.15 -14.21 -12.06
CA LYS A 108 4.17 -14.45 -13.51
C LYS A 108 4.51 -13.17 -14.28
N THR A 109 3.81 -12.07 -14.00
CA THR A 109 4.03 -10.78 -14.65
C THR A 109 5.45 -10.26 -14.42
N HIS A 110 5.99 -10.41 -13.21
CA HIS A 110 7.37 -10.03 -12.92
C HIS A 110 8.36 -10.89 -13.71
N ALA A 111 8.21 -12.23 -13.70
CA ALA A 111 9.07 -13.13 -14.47
C ALA A 111 9.02 -12.83 -15.97
N ASP A 112 7.83 -12.57 -16.50
CA ASP A 112 7.60 -12.16 -17.88
C ASP A 112 8.30 -10.83 -18.24
N TRP A 113 8.32 -9.88 -17.30
CA TRP A 113 9.01 -8.60 -17.45
C TRP A 113 10.53 -8.76 -17.42
N ILE A 114 11.07 -9.59 -16.53
CA ILE A 114 12.49 -9.97 -16.52
C ILE A 114 12.89 -10.64 -17.85
N ALA A 115 12.10 -11.62 -18.29
CA ALA A 115 12.34 -12.34 -19.55
C ALA A 115 12.29 -11.42 -20.78
N GLY A 116 11.53 -10.31 -20.71
CA GLY A 116 11.48 -9.26 -21.73
C GLY A 116 12.71 -8.37 -21.82
N GLY A 117 13.77 -8.63 -21.04
CA GLY A 117 15.03 -7.88 -21.09
C GLY A 117 15.07 -6.66 -20.16
N ALA A 118 14.28 -6.65 -19.09
CA ALA A 118 14.30 -5.58 -18.10
C ALA A 118 15.68 -5.44 -17.42
N ASN A 119 16.20 -4.21 -17.37
CA ASN A 119 17.44 -3.92 -16.65
C ASN A 119 17.15 -3.63 -15.17
N THR A 120 17.09 -4.68 -14.35
CA THR A 120 16.77 -4.57 -12.91
C THR A 120 17.99 -4.30 -12.03
N LYS A 121 19.20 -4.40 -12.60
CA LYS A 121 20.47 -4.46 -11.83
C LYS A 121 20.44 -5.48 -10.67
N GLY A 122 19.56 -6.48 -10.75
CA GLY A 122 19.42 -7.56 -9.76
C GLY A 122 18.66 -7.21 -8.47
N ALA A 123 18.02 -6.05 -8.36
CA ALA A 123 17.51 -5.54 -7.08
C ALA A 123 16.02 -5.16 -7.07
N ASN A 124 15.23 -5.55 -8.08
CA ASN A 124 13.82 -5.13 -8.14
C ASN A 124 12.91 -5.96 -7.21
N THR A 125 12.37 -5.30 -6.19
CA THR A 125 11.39 -5.85 -5.24
C THR A 125 9.96 -5.34 -5.47
N THR A 126 9.73 -4.44 -6.43
CA THR A 126 8.46 -3.77 -6.67
C THR A 126 7.79 -4.30 -7.93
N TRP A 127 6.70 -5.05 -7.75
CA TRP A 127 6.01 -5.76 -8.82
C TRP A 127 4.63 -5.14 -9.06
N ASN A 128 4.41 -4.65 -10.28
CA ASN A 128 3.24 -3.82 -10.61
C ASN A 128 2.22 -4.59 -11.45
N LEU A 129 0.96 -4.52 -11.03
CA LEU A 129 -0.20 -4.97 -11.80
C LEU A 129 -1.08 -3.75 -12.15
N TRP A 130 -1.16 -3.43 -13.44
CA TRP A 130 -1.83 -2.25 -13.97
C TRP A 130 -3.26 -2.58 -14.36
N PHE A 131 -4.22 -1.84 -13.80
CA PHE A 131 -5.62 -1.99 -14.15
C PHE A 131 -5.97 -1.27 -15.46
N THR A 132 -5.13 -0.31 -15.88
CA THR A 132 -5.26 0.39 -17.15
C THR A 132 -4.77 -0.48 -18.32
N PRO A 133 -5.26 -0.24 -19.56
CA PRO A 133 -4.77 -0.95 -20.74
C PRO A 133 -3.42 -0.41 -21.24
N TYR A 134 -2.95 0.73 -20.74
CA TYR A 134 -1.77 1.45 -21.26
C TYR A 134 -0.45 1.11 -20.55
N GLY A 135 -0.45 0.12 -19.64
CA GLY A 135 0.77 -0.40 -19.00
C GLY A 135 1.53 -1.40 -19.87
N PRO A 136 2.63 -2.00 -19.36
CA PRO A 136 3.35 -3.08 -20.06
C PRO A 136 2.38 -4.22 -20.41
N GLU A 137 2.41 -4.72 -21.65
CA GLU A 137 1.41 -5.66 -22.21
C GLU A 137 1.09 -6.86 -21.28
N LYS A 138 2.12 -7.44 -20.66
CA LYS A 138 1.98 -8.59 -19.76
C LYS A 138 1.59 -8.23 -18.32
N ALA A 139 1.66 -6.94 -17.98
CA ALA A 139 1.37 -6.38 -16.65
C ALA A 139 0.12 -5.48 -16.63
N SER A 140 -0.60 -5.34 -17.74
CA SER A 140 -1.72 -4.41 -17.90
C SER A 140 -3.06 -5.07 -18.16
N GLY A 141 -4.14 -4.27 -18.14
CA GLY A 141 -5.50 -4.73 -18.42
C GLY A 141 -6.14 -5.54 -17.30
N PHE A 142 -5.70 -5.40 -16.05
CA PHE A 142 -6.26 -6.18 -14.94
C PHE A 142 -7.72 -5.82 -14.61
N ALA A 143 -8.21 -4.65 -15.00
CA ALA A 143 -9.63 -4.34 -14.90
C ALA A 143 -10.50 -5.33 -15.71
N GLU A 144 -10.03 -5.75 -16.89
CA GLU A 144 -10.71 -6.74 -17.73
C GLU A 144 -10.44 -8.18 -17.25
N LYS A 145 -9.16 -8.52 -17.01
CA LYS A 145 -8.75 -9.87 -16.57
C LYS A 145 -9.40 -10.30 -15.26
N TRP A 146 -9.64 -9.35 -14.35
CA TRP A 146 -10.28 -9.58 -13.05
C TRP A 146 -11.71 -9.06 -12.98
N ALA A 147 -12.38 -8.83 -14.12
CA ALA A 147 -13.78 -8.39 -14.14
C ALA A 147 -14.70 -9.32 -13.33
N LYS A 148 -14.44 -10.64 -13.32
CA LYS A 148 -15.16 -11.63 -12.50
C LYS A 148 -15.08 -11.40 -10.99
N TYR A 149 -14.09 -10.66 -10.52
CA TYR A 149 -13.86 -10.34 -9.10
C TYR A 149 -14.35 -8.96 -8.69
N ARG A 150 -14.86 -8.18 -9.65
CA ARG A 150 -15.38 -6.85 -9.38
C ARG A 150 -16.65 -6.95 -8.53
N LEU A 151 -16.68 -6.20 -7.43
CA LEU A 151 -17.89 -6.05 -6.62
C LEU A 151 -18.95 -5.27 -7.39
N GLU A 152 -20.23 -5.58 -7.15
CA GLU A 152 -21.33 -4.91 -7.82
C GLU A 152 -21.49 -3.47 -7.31
N GLY A 153 -21.79 -2.56 -8.25
CA GLY A 153 -22.06 -1.14 -7.99
C GLY A 153 -20.82 -0.26 -7.78
N THR A 154 -21.08 0.95 -7.29
CA THR A 154 -20.07 1.94 -6.91
C THR A 154 -20.44 2.59 -5.56
N VAL A 155 -19.45 3.22 -4.93
CA VAL A 155 -19.65 4.12 -3.78
C VAL A 155 -19.05 5.47 -4.14
N ARG A 156 -19.84 6.53 -4.03
CA ARG A 156 -19.38 7.88 -4.31
C ARG A 156 -18.65 8.46 -3.10
N ILE A 157 -17.49 9.07 -3.33
CA ILE A 157 -16.76 9.89 -2.38
C ILE A 157 -16.73 11.34 -2.88
N ASP A 158 -17.21 12.26 -2.06
CA ASP A 158 -17.15 13.69 -2.36
C ASP A 158 -15.86 14.24 -1.73
N GLY A 159 -14.96 14.76 -2.56
CA GLY A 159 -13.60 15.10 -2.13
C GLY A 159 -13.60 16.23 -1.10
N VAL A 160 -13.24 15.92 0.15
CA VAL A 160 -12.90 16.93 1.16
C VAL A 160 -11.61 16.53 1.89
N SER A 161 -10.57 17.30 1.59
CA SER A 161 -9.39 17.70 2.36
C SER A 161 -9.03 16.91 3.62
N GLY A 162 -7.96 16.12 3.51
CA GLY A 162 -6.95 15.98 4.56
C GLY A 162 -5.58 16.13 3.91
N THR A 163 -4.92 17.27 4.14
CA THR A 163 -3.51 17.45 3.80
C THR A 163 -2.70 16.46 4.63
N VAL A 164 -2.44 15.28 4.08
CA VAL A 164 -1.38 14.41 4.59
C VAL A 164 -0.28 14.47 3.56
N VAL A 165 0.83 15.07 3.98
CA VAL A 165 2.11 14.92 3.33
C VAL A 165 2.39 13.42 3.33
N ASP A 166 2.23 12.77 2.18
CA ASP A 166 2.83 11.47 1.90
C ASP A 166 4.35 11.75 1.90
N GLU A 167 5.02 11.56 3.04
CA GLU A 167 6.38 11.07 2.99
C GLU A 167 6.29 9.69 2.33
N GLU A 168 6.93 9.58 1.16
CA GLU A 168 7.06 8.33 0.43
C GLU A 168 7.39 7.20 1.41
N ALA A 169 6.61 6.12 1.33
CA ALA A 169 6.85 4.91 2.07
C ALA A 169 8.15 4.26 1.57
N ASP A 170 9.27 4.72 2.13
CA ASP A 170 10.54 4.00 2.13
C ASP A 170 10.42 2.90 3.22
N ASP A 171 9.61 1.89 2.92
CA ASP A 171 9.52 0.64 3.70
C ASP A 171 10.71 -0.24 3.33
N ALA A 172 11.92 0.28 3.60
CA ALA A 172 13.12 -0.54 3.63
C ALA A 172 12.98 -1.52 4.81
N PRO A 173 13.36 -2.81 4.64
CA PRO A 173 13.34 -3.74 5.75
C PRO A 173 14.22 -3.20 6.89
N MET A 174 13.66 -3.18 8.11
CA MET A 174 14.46 -3.03 9.32
C MET A 174 15.46 -4.19 9.37
N THR A 175 16.69 -3.92 8.94
CA THR A 175 17.84 -4.78 9.20
C THR A 175 18.07 -4.83 10.70
N GLU A 176 17.99 -6.03 11.26
CA GLU A 176 18.57 -6.35 12.55
C GLU A 176 20.04 -5.91 12.59
N SER A 177 20.35 -5.08 13.58
CA SER A 177 21.63 -4.97 14.28
C SER A 177 22.90 -5.20 13.46
N GLN A 178 23.37 -4.15 12.78
CA GLN A 178 24.81 -3.96 12.68
C GLN A 178 25.28 -3.26 13.96
N VAL A 179 25.92 -4.04 14.83
CA VAL A 179 26.87 -3.50 15.81
C VAL A 179 27.95 -2.79 14.99
N SER A 180 27.85 -1.47 14.86
CA SER A 180 28.92 -0.65 14.32
C SER A 180 29.67 0.00 15.49
N ASP A 181 30.99 -0.08 15.40
CA ASP A 181 31.94 0.40 16.37
C ASP A 181 31.66 1.82 16.86
N GLY A 182 31.85 2.01 18.17
CA GLY A 182 31.50 3.23 18.88
C GLY A 182 32.23 4.47 18.36
N LYS A 183 31.47 5.34 17.70
CA LYS A 183 31.72 6.78 17.67
C LYS A 183 30.40 7.51 17.88
N VAL A 184 30.15 7.91 19.13
CA VAL A 184 29.06 8.81 19.48
C VAL A 184 29.41 10.19 18.93
N THR A 185 28.86 10.54 17.78
CA THR A 185 28.92 11.91 17.27
C THR A 185 28.02 12.77 18.16
N PRO A 186 28.54 13.83 18.83
CA PRO A 186 27.71 14.66 19.67
C PRO A 186 26.65 15.36 18.81
N MET A 187 25.39 15.02 19.05
CA MET A 187 24.26 15.64 18.37
C MET A 187 24.08 17.06 18.89
N ASN A 188 23.95 18.03 17.98
CA ASN A 188 23.69 19.42 18.36
C ASN A 188 22.26 19.57 18.91
N MET A 189 22.03 20.60 19.74
CA MET A 189 20.74 20.81 20.40
C MET A 189 19.55 20.95 19.43
N PRO A 190 19.67 21.62 18.27
CA PRO A 190 18.60 21.67 17.26
C PRO A 190 18.19 20.30 16.71
N ASP A 191 19.16 19.41 16.47
CA ASP A 191 18.90 18.07 15.95
C ASP A 191 18.31 17.18 17.04
N ALA A 192 18.75 17.33 18.30
CA ALA A 192 18.16 16.64 19.44
C ALA A 192 16.69 17.05 19.66
N LYS A 193 16.37 18.35 19.56
CA LYS A 193 14.99 18.82 19.65
C LYS A 193 14.13 18.30 18.51
N ARG A 194 14.63 18.28 17.28
CA ARG A 194 13.91 17.73 16.12
C ARG A 194 13.65 16.23 16.27
N ALA A 195 14.63 15.47 16.75
CA ALA A 195 14.48 14.04 16.99
C ALA A 195 13.43 13.75 18.07
N LEU A 196 13.47 14.48 19.19
CA LEU A 196 12.48 14.32 20.28
C LEU A 196 11.09 14.80 19.86
N ALA A 197 10.99 15.88 19.09
CA ALA A 197 9.74 16.39 18.56
C ALA A 197 9.06 15.39 17.62
N ALA A 198 9.84 14.77 16.73
CA ALA A 198 9.38 13.68 15.87
C ALA A 198 8.93 12.46 16.69
N PHE A 199 9.67 12.10 17.74
CA PHE A 199 9.32 10.98 18.62
C PHE A 199 8.02 11.21 19.40
N TYR A 200 7.81 12.43 19.91
CA TYR A 200 6.62 12.78 20.71
C TYR A 200 5.45 13.33 19.88
N GLY A 201 5.61 13.49 18.57
CA GLY A 201 4.57 14.03 17.68
C GLY A 201 4.18 15.47 17.97
N VAL A 202 5.13 16.28 18.46
CA VAL A 202 4.94 17.70 18.79
C VAL A 202 5.88 18.57 17.97
N GLU A 203 5.62 19.88 17.89
CA GLU A 203 6.54 20.78 17.20
C GLU A 203 7.88 20.91 17.96
N PRO A 204 9.03 21.06 17.27
CA PRO A 204 10.34 21.23 17.91
C PRO A 204 10.43 22.39 18.91
N GLY A 205 9.61 23.42 18.73
CA GLY A 205 9.48 24.53 19.68
C GLY A 205 8.83 24.16 21.01
N ALA A 206 8.05 23.07 21.05
CA ALA A 206 7.38 22.57 22.25
C ALA A 206 8.28 21.66 23.12
N ILE A 207 9.48 21.30 22.65
CA ILE A 207 10.44 20.49 23.39
C ILE A 207 11.42 21.40 24.15
N GLU A 208 11.41 21.29 25.49
CA GLU A 208 12.39 21.89 26.38
C GLU A 208 13.34 20.80 26.91
N ILE A 209 14.65 20.96 26.66
CA ILE A 209 15.69 20.05 27.14
C ILE A 209 16.38 20.73 28.32
N VAL A 210 16.12 20.23 29.53
CA VAL A 210 16.74 20.74 30.77
C VAL A 210 17.90 19.82 31.14
N ILE A 211 19.14 20.32 31.00
CA ILE A 211 20.34 19.64 31.49
C ILE A 211 20.60 20.12 32.91
N ARG A 212 20.39 19.25 33.91
CA ARG A 212 20.82 19.51 35.28
C ARG A 212 22.28 19.03 35.40
N GLY A 213 23.17 19.95 35.76
CA GLY A 213 24.57 19.67 36.06
C GLY A 213 24.75 18.87 37.34
#